data_AF-A0A5C7LMH8-F1
#
_entry.id   AF-A0A5C7LMH8-F1
#
_cell.length_a   1.000
_cell.length_b   1.000
_cell.length_c   1.000
_cell.angle_alpha   90.00
_cell.angle_beta   90.00
_cell.angle_gamma   90.00
#
_symmetry.space_group_name_H-M   'P 1'
#
loop_
_entity.id
_entity.type
_entity.pdbx_description
1 polymer ?
#
loop_
_entity_poly.entity_id
_entity_poly.type
_entity_poly.pdbx_seq_one_letter_code
_entity_poly.pdbx_strand_id
1 'polypeptide(L)'
;MLIHKETKSILLRVKNLNKLNEFLPDRYEFVDFKGHNVSIPHGLEETKILNNLGVPVPSPILYYYNWPGPFPAWEHQKYTAAQLTLNRRMYVLNEAGTAKTASSLWAADYLMQQGMVRKCLIACMLSTVESVWMDEIFSFLMHRTSSLLVGDRKKRIANLEKDVDFYVINHDGVEVISKELKARKDIDLLILDEASVYINARTTMYKKMCELIRPDMTFWPMTATPTPNAPTDAWALARMTTPSNVTPYFGSFRDLTMRQISQFKWVERENAHETVFKALQPAVRFKKSDCIDLPPVVFKSRRCDLSDEQKKLFTDMRNKDVLQAKSGEKISAINAADKLNKIRQLLCGVIKQTETGVYVPLDFRPRLQLLIESIDEAHAKVLVIVPFKGIIYELQKHLHKIYSCAVINGDVTPRRRREIIKAFKTSKDPHVLLCHPKVMAHGLNLTEADTLIFYGPINSNDEAMQVVERFNRKGQTRKMTVVKFSSHFIEDRIYKNIETKQLGQDKTLSLYNDYLRGEEDGKS
;
A
#
# COMPACT_ATOMS: atom_id res chain seq x y z
N MET A 1 -28.91 6.93 26.63
CA MET A 1 -29.06 6.91 25.16
C MET A 1 -29.37 5.48 24.78
N LEU A 2 -30.42 5.27 23.99
CA LEU A 2 -30.83 3.96 23.49
C LEU A 2 -31.13 4.09 22.00
N ILE A 3 -30.69 3.13 21.18
CA ILE A 3 -31.08 3.05 19.78
C ILE A 3 -32.25 2.08 19.66
N HIS A 4 -33.41 2.61 19.29
CA HIS A 4 -34.63 1.85 19.08
C HIS A 4 -34.72 1.44 17.61
N LYS A 5 -34.39 0.17 17.32
CA LYS A 5 -34.26 -0.35 15.95
C LYS A 5 -35.57 -0.34 15.18
N GLU A 6 -36.69 -0.64 15.84
CA GLU A 6 -38.00 -0.79 15.20
C GLU A 6 -38.51 0.53 14.62
N THR A 7 -38.41 1.61 15.40
CA THR A 7 -38.80 2.98 14.99
C THR A 7 -37.67 3.74 14.33
N LYS A 8 -36.49 3.11 14.19
CA LYS A 8 -35.24 3.72 13.72
C LYS A 8 -34.94 5.06 14.41
N SER A 9 -35.04 5.11 15.74
CA SER A 9 -34.83 6.35 16.51
C SER A 9 -33.77 6.23 17.59
N ILE A 10 -33.19 7.38 17.94
CA ILE A 10 -32.26 7.59 19.05
C ILE A 10 -33.08 8.17 20.19
N LEU A 11 -33.17 7.42 21.29
CA LEU A 11 -33.84 7.86 22.50
C LEU A 11 -32.83 8.48 23.46
N LEU A 12 -33.08 9.71 23.88
CA LEU A 12 -32.23 10.46 24.79
C LEU A 12 -32.99 10.87 26.05
N ARG A 13 -32.24 10.97 27.16
CA ARG A 13 -32.69 11.63 28.37
C ARG A 13 -32.05 13.02 28.39
N VAL A 14 -32.81 14.02 27.98
CA VAL A 14 -32.35 15.40 27.83
C VAL A 14 -32.87 16.22 29.00
N LYS A 15 -31.96 16.79 29.79
CA LYS A 15 -32.33 17.71 30.90
C LYS A 15 -32.53 19.15 30.43
N ASN A 16 -31.82 19.58 29.38
CA ASN A 16 -31.88 20.93 28.84
C ASN A 16 -32.18 20.87 27.34
N LEU A 17 -33.41 21.21 26.98
CA LEU A 17 -33.92 21.13 25.61
C LEU A 17 -33.41 22.25 24.69
N ASN A 18 -32.97 23.39 25.26
CA ASN A 18 -32.57 24.55 24.46
C ASN A 18 -31.44 24.22 23.49
N LYS A 19 -30.42 23.48 23.96
CA LYS A 19 -29.32 23.02 23.10
C LYS A 19 -29.79 22.06 22.02
N LEU A 20 -30.74 21.17 22.32
CA LEU A 20 -31.22 20.25 21.30
C LEU A 20 -32.01 21.00 20.22
N ASN A 21 -32.85 21.95 20.62
CA ASN A 21 -33.67 22.74 19.71
C ASN A 21 -32.86 23.66 18.79
N GLU A 22 -31.72 24.17 19.26
CA GLU A 22 -30.80 25.00 18.47
C GLU A 22 -30.20 24.24 17.28
N PHE A 23 -29.82 22.97 17.47
CA PHE A 23 -29.10 22.19 16.46
C PHE A 23 -29.97 21.16 15.71
N LEU A 24 -31.12 20.77 16.27
CA LEU A 24 -32.09 19.84 15.68
C LEU A 24 -33.51 20.41 15.74
N PRO A 25 -33.77 21.61 15.16
CA PRO A 25 -35.12 22.15 15.12
C PRO A 25 -36.03 21.19 14.35
N ASP A 26 -37.21 20.90 14.92
CA ASP A 26 -38.25 20.05 14.32
C ASP A 26 -37.81 18.61 13.96
N ARG A 27 -36.68 18.14 14.50
CA ARG A 27 -36.12 16.79 14.25
C ARG A 27 -36.16 15.90 15.48
N TYR A 28 -37.05 16.18 16.43
CA TYR A 28 -37.25 15.34 17.61
C TYR A 28 -38.70 15.38 18.09
N GLU A 29 -39.10 14.32 18.79
CA GLU A 29 -40.41 14.18 19.41
C GLU A 29 -40.26 13.91 20.90
N PHE A 30 -41.23 14.35 21.69
CA PHE A 30 -41.32 13.97 23.10
C PHE A 30 -41.88 12.55 23.21
N VAL A 31 -41.23 11.74 24.06
CA VAL A 31 -41.66 10.37 24.34
C VAL A 31 -41.60 10.14 25.83
N ASP A 32 -42.35 9.16 26.33
CA ASP A 32 -42.13 8.60 27.66
C ASP A 32 -41.85 7.11 27.53
N PHE A 33 -40.57 6.77 27.41
CA PHE A 33 -40.16 5.38 27.19
C PHE A 33 -38.88 5.04 27.95
N LYS A 34 -38.99 4.11 28.90
CA LYS A 34 -37.85 3.60 29.68
C LYS A 34 -36.97 4.73 30.24
N GLY A 35 -37.57 5.81 30.72
CA GLY A 35 -36.87 6.97 31.30
C GLY A 35 -36.18 7.90 30.28
N HIS A 36 -36.48 7.76 28.99
CA HIS A 36 -36.08 8.69 27.93
C HIS A 36 -37.25 9.62 27.62
N ASN A 37 -36.96 10.90 27.40
CA ASN A 37 -37.95 11.96 27.20
C ASN A 37 -37.94 12.56 25.78
N VAL A 38 -37.00 12.12 24.93
CA VAL A 38 -36.82 12.63 23.57
C VAL A 38 -36.51 11.46 22.62
N SER A 39 -37.14 11.46 21.45
CA SER A 39 -36.87 10.57 20.32
C SER A 39 -36.41 11.38 19.11
N ILE A 40 -35.29 11.00 18.51
CA ILE A 40 -34.69 11.66 17.33
C ILE A 40 -34.57 10.61 16.22
N PRO A 41 -34.87 10.90 14.95
CA PRO A 41 -34.59 9.96 13.86
C PRO A 41 -33.11 9.53 13.86
N HIS A 42 -32.86 8.22 13.72
CA HIS A 42 -31.50 7.68 13.65
C HIS A 42 -30.97 7.78 12.21
N GLY A 43 -30.84 9.00 11.70
CA GLY A 43 -30.23 9.32 10.41
C GLY A 43 -28.78 9.75 10.54
N LEU A 44 -28.07 9.85 9.40
CA LEU A 44 -26.67 10.27 9.37
C LEU A 44 -26.48 11.73 9.79
N GLU A 45 -27.44 12.61 9.47
CA GLU A 45 -27.37 14.03 9.83
C GLU A 45 -27.51 14.21 11.34
N GLU A 46 -28.54 13.59 11.93
CA GLU A 46 -28.82 13.63 13.36
C GLU A 46 -27.65 13.03 14.15
N THR A 47 -27.11 11.89 13.67
CA THR A 47 -25.94 11.25 14.28
C THR A 47 -24.73 12.17 14.29
N LYS A 48 -24.45 12.88 13.18
CA LYS A 48 -23.33 13.84 13.09
C LYS A 48 -23.52 15.01 14.03
N ILE A 49 -24.73 15.58 14.07
CA ILE A 49 -25.06 16.72 14.94
C ILE A 49 -24.89 16.33 16.41
N LEU A 50 -25.45 15.18 16.82
CA LEU A 50 -25.33 14.68 18.19
C LEU A 50 -23.88 14.38 18.59
N ASN A 51 -23.09 13.79 17.67
CA ASN A 51 -21.66 13.57 17.90
C ASN A 51 -20.89 14.88 18.10
N ASN A 52 -21.20 15.93 17.32
CA ASN A 52 -20.60 17.26 17.51
C ASN A 52 -21.01 17.91 18.85
N LEU A 53 -22.17 17.55 19.39
CA LEU A 53 -22.63 17.95 20.73
C LEU A 53 -22.05 17.09 21.86
N GLY A 54 -21.18 16.13 21.55
CA GLY A 54 -20.55 15.24 22.53
C GLY A 54 -21.41 14.05 22.96
N VAL A 55 -22.50 13.76 22.25
CA VAL A 55 -23.31 12.54 22.45
C VAL A 55 -22.82 11.48 21.47
N PRO A 56 -22.13 10.42 21.91
CA PRO A 56 -21.48 9.45 21.01
C PRO A 56 -22.51 8.48 20.41
N VAL A 57 -23.21 8.92 19.38
CA VAL A 57 -24.18 8.13 18.63
C VAL A 57 -23.44 7.31 17.56
N PRO A 58 -23.54 5.96 17.58
CA PRO A 58 -22.96 5.12 16.55
C PRO A 58 -23.67 5.32 15.20
N SER A 59 -22.96 5.08 14.09
CA SER A 59 -23.54 5.28 12.76
C SER A 59 -24.73 4.35 12.48
N PRO A 60 -25.81 4.84 11.83
CA PRO A 60 -26.98 4.03 11.47
C PRO A 60 -26.67 2.87 10.52
N ILE A 61 -25.57 2.91 9.75
CA ILE A 61 -25.14 1.77 8.92
C ILE A 61 -24.93 0.50 9.77
N LEU A 62 -24.50 0.63 11.03
CA LEU A 62 -24.30 -0.51 11.94
C LEU A 62 -25.60 -1.22 12.33
N TYR A 63 -26.74 -0.57 12.14
CA TYR A 63 -28.05 -1.03 12.59
C TYR A 63 -28.96 -1.45 11.45
N TYR A 64 -28.87 -0.76 10.30
CA TYR A 64 -29.86 -0.86 9.23
C TYR A 64 -29.29 -1.37 7.91
N TYR A 65 -27.98 -1.59 7.82
CA TYR A 65 -27.35 -2.13 6.62
C TYR A 65 -27.14 -3.64 6.72
N ASN A 66 -27.37 -4.35 5.62
CA ASN A 66 -27.38 -5.81 5.57
C ASN A 66 -26.01 -6.43 5.23
N TRP A 67 -24.98 -5.63 4.96
CA TRP A 67 -23.61 -6.08 4.67
C TRP A 67 -23.54 -7.14 3.57
N PRO A 68 -23.99 -6.81 2.34
CA PRO A 68 -24.10 -7.79 1.26
C PRO A 68 -22.72 -8.32 0.84
N GLY A 69 -22.67 -9.60 0.49
CA GLY A 69 -21.47 -10.25 -0.01
C GLY A 69 -21.35 -11.70 0.38
N PRO A 70 -20.34 -12.41 -0.15
CA PRO A 70 -20.19 -13.85 0.02
C PRO A 70 -19.73 -14.25 1.43
N PHE A 71 -19.24 -13.31 2.24
CA PHE A 71 -18.72 -13.56 3.58
C PHE A 71 -19.26 -12.55 4.59
N PRO A 72 -19.47 -12.95 5.85
CA PRO A 72 -19.86 -12.01 6.91
C PRO A 72 -18.85 -10.88 7.09
N ALA A 73 -19.37 -9.65 7.26
CA ALA A 73 -18.55 -8.49 7.59
C ALA A 73 -17.98 -8.58 9.01
N TRP A 74 -16.68 -8.34 9.15
CA TRP A 74 -16.03 -8.26 10.45
C TRP A 74 -16.26 -6.93 11.15
N GLU A 75 -16.08 -6.91 12.47
CA GLU A 75 -16.35 -5.73 13.29
C GLU A 75 -15.49 -4.52 12.91
N HIS A 76 -14.19 -4.70 12.63
CA HIS A 76 -13.33 -3.60 12.18
C HIS A 76 -13.73 -3.07 10.79
N GLN A 77 -14.30 -3.92 9.92
CA GLN A 77 -14.81 -3.50 8.63
C GLN A 77 -16.10 -2.68 8.78
N LYS A 78 -17.01 -3.13 9.64
CA LYS A 78 -18.25 -2.40 9.96
C LYS A 78 -17.93 -1.06 10.59
N TYR A 79 -16.98 -1.02 11.53
CA TYR A 79 -16.49 0.23 12.14
C TYR A 79 -15.87 1.16 11.10
N THR A 80 -15.00 0.65 10.22
CA THR A 80 -14.40 1.44 9.14
C THR A 80 -15.50 2.05 8.25
N ALA A 81 -16.48 1.24 7.81
CA ALA A 81 -17.59 1.71 7.01
C ALA A 81 -18.45 2.77 7.76
N ALA A 82 -18.73 2.55 9.04
CA ALA A 82 -19.41 3.52 9.90
C ALA A 82 -18.69 4.87 9.95
N GLN A 83 -17.37 4.87 10.17
CA GLN A 83 -16.60 6.12 10.18
C GLN A 83 -16.61 6.84 8.83
N LEU A 84 -16.54 6.09 7.72
CA LEU A 84 -16.63 6.64 6.36
C LEU A 84 -17.98 7.33 6.11
N THR A 85 -19.10 6.74 6.53
CA THR A 85 -20.44 7.35 6.37
C THR A 85 -20.62 8.65 7.18
N LEU A 86 -19.89 8.78 8.30
CA LEU A 86 -19.95 9.95 9.16
C LEU A 86 -19.01 11.08 8.71
N ASN A 87 -18.02 10.81 7.87
CA ASN A 87 -16.98 11.78 7.51
C ASN A 87 -16.85 11.96 5.99
N ARG A 88 -17.11 13.17 5.49
CA ARG A 88 -16.92 13.49 4.06
C ARG A 88 -15.46 13.44 3.62
N ARG A 89 -14.52 13.77 4.51
CA ARG A 89 -13.07 13.66 4.31
C ARG A 89 -12.55 12.72 5.39
N MET A 90 -11.99 11.58 5.00
CA MET A 90 -11.56 10.57 5.97
C MET A 90 -10.39 9.76 5.42
N TYR A 91 -9.32 9.62 6.20
CA TYR A 91 -8.20 8.76 5.83
C TYR A 91 -8.45 7.32 6.27
N VAL A 92 -8.38 6.37 5.34
CA VAL A 92 -8.40 4.93 5.66
C VAL A 92 -6.97 4.43 5.72
N LEU A 93 -6.42 4.41 6.94
CA LEU A 93 -5.03 4.06 7.24
C LEU A 93 -4.86 2.62 7.73
N ASN A 94 -5.89 1.78 7.58
CA ASN A 94 -5.83 0.37 7.96
C ASN A 94 -4.70 -0.36 7.20
N GLU A 95 -4.04 -1.30 7.87
CA GLU A 95 -2.98 -2.11 7.26
C GLU A 95 -3.50 -2.97 6.11
N ALA A 96 -2.62 -3.39 5.20
CA ALA A 96 -3.05 -4.23 4.10
C ALA A 96 -3.56 -5.58 4.62
N GLY A 97 -4.52 -6.16 3.91
CA GLY A 97 -5.15 -7.41 4.33
C GLY A 97 -6.26 -7.27 5.38
N THR A 98 -6.56 -6.06 5.85
CA THR A 98 -7.75 -5.77 6.68
C THR A 98 -9.06 -5.64 5.88
N ALA A 99 -9.01 -5.85 4.56
CA ALA A 99 -10.14 -5.75 3.62
C ALA A 99 -10.83 -4.37 3.59
N LYS A 100 -10.00 -3.32 3.44
CA LYS A 100 -10.40 -1.92 3.23
C LYS A 100 -11.39 -1.73 2.08
N THR A 101 -11.20 -2.47 1.00
CA THR A 101 -12.03 -2.41 -0.22
C THR A 101 -13.50 -2.64 0.11
N ALA A 102 -13.85 -3.82 0.66
CA ALA A 102 -15.21 -4.12 1.12
C ALA A 102 -15.79 -3.06 2.07
N SER A 103 -15.02 -2.57 3.06
CA SER A 103 -15.50 -1.50 3.97
C SER A 103 -15.87 -0.22 3.24
N SER A 104 -15.06 0.20 2.27
CA SER A 104 -15.32 1.40 1.47
C SER A 104 -16.49 1.22 0.50
N LEU A 105 -16.64 0.03 -0.08
CA LEU A 105 -17.77 -0.31 -0.96
C LEU A 105 -19.10 -0.32 -0.20
N TRP A 106 -19.15 -0.94 0.99
CA TRP A 106 -20.35 -0.92 1.84
C TRP A 106 -20.72 0.49 2.30
N ALA A 107 -19.74 1.32 2.66
CA ALA A 107 -20.00 2.71 3.00
C ALA A 107 -20.55 3.51 1.80
N ALA A 108 -19.97 3.31 0.61
CA ALA A 108 -20.43 3.94 -0.63
C ALA A 108 -21.87 3.53 -0.98
N ASP A 109 -22.15 2.22 -0.96
CA ASP A 109 -23.48 1.68 -1.25
C ASP A 109 -24.53 2.19 -0.25
N TYR A 110 -24.20 2.23 1.04
CA TYR A 110 -25.10 2.79 2.05
C TYR A 110 -25.40 4.27 1.78
N LEU A 111 -24.38 5.09 1.49
CA LEU A 111 -24.59 6.50 1.14
C LEU A 111 -25.42 6.68 -0.14
N MET A 112 -25.29 5.77 -1.11
CA MET A 112 -26.14 5.73 -2.30
C MET A 112 -27.59 5.34 -1.97
N GLN A 113 -27.82 4.36 -1.08
CA GLN A 113 -29.16 4.00 -0.60
C GLN A 113 -29.83 5.16 0.14
N GLN A 114 -29.06 5.98 0.85
CA GLN A 114 -29.55 7.19 1.53
C GLN A 114 -29.70 8.41 0.58
N GLY A 115 -29.39 8.27 -0.71
CA GLY A 115 -29.45 9.37 -1.69
C GLY A 115 -28.40 10.47 -1.49
N MET A 116 -27.38 10.24 -0.65
CA MET A 116 -26.34 11.22 -0.33
C MET A 116 -25.17 11.20 -1.33
N VAL A 117 -25.01 10.10 -2.07
CA VAL A 117 -24.00 9.92 -3.12
C VAL A 117 -24.72 9.35 -4.34
N ARG A 118 -24.56 9.98 -5.51
CA ARG A 118 -25.13 9.43 -6.75
C ARG A 118 -24.19 8.42 -7.40
N LYS A 119 -22.91 8.79 -7.55
CA LYS A 119 -21.90 7.96 -8.20
C LYS A 119 -20.55 8.03 -7.51
N CYS A 120 -19.79 6.95 -7.64
CA CYS A 120 -18.47 6.78 -7.06
C CYS A 120 -17.40 6.61 -8.15
N LEU A 121 -16.30 7.36 -8.03
CA LEU A 121 -15.08 7.12 -8.78
C LEU A 121 -14.04 6.47 -7.86
N ILE A 122 -13.45 5.37 -8.31
CA ILE A 122 -12.39 4.65 -7.62
C ILE A 122 -11.11 4.76 -8.44
N ALA A 123 -10.10 5.43 -7.91
CA ALA A 123 -8.77 5.51 -8.50
C ALA A 123 -7.82 4.54 -7.79
N CYS A 124 -7.23 3.59 -8.51
CA CYS A 124 -6.39 2.53 -7.95
C CYS A 124 -5.23 2.10 -8.87
N MET A 125 -4.42 1.14 -8.44
CA MET A 125 -3.36 0.55 -9.27
C MET A 125 -3.93 -0.24 -10.45
N LEU A 126 -3.30 -0.18 -11.63
CA LEU A 126 -3.77 -0.85 -12.85
C LEU A 126 -4.09 -2.35 -12.66
N SER A 127 -3.33 -3.02 -11.81
CA SER A 127 -3.52 -4.43 -11.49
C SER A 127 -4.71 -4.76 -10.60
N THR A 128 -5.14 -3.84 -9.75
CA THR A 128 -6.24 -4.05 -8.80
C THR A 128 -7.58 -3.63 -9.38
N VAL A 129 -7.59 -2.90 -10.50
CA VAL A 129 -8.82 -2.42 -11.16
C VAL A 129 -9.79 -3.57 -11.43
N GLU A 130 -9.36 -4.63 -12.13
CA GLU A 130 -10.21 -5.81 -12.39
C GLU A 130 -10.21 -6.77 -11.20
N SER A 131 -9.02 -7.25 -10.80
CA SER A 131 -8.85 -8.38 -9.88
C SER A 131 -9.28 -8.15 -8.42
N VAL A 132 -9.56 -6.90 -8.06
CA VAL A 132 -9.99 -6.52 -6.71
C VAL A 132 -11.27 -5.71 -6.83
N TRP A 133 -11.22 -4.55 -7.47
CA TRP A 133 -12.34 -3.61 -7.42
C TRP A 133 -13.56 -4.07 -8.22
N MET A 134 -13.41 -4.47 -9.48
CA MET A 134 -14.54 -5.01 -10.25
C MET A 134 -15.06 -6.30 -9.63
N ASP A 135 -14.17 -7.26 -9.32
CA ASP A 135 -14.55 -8.54 -8.73
C ASP A 135 -15.28 -8.37 -7.39
N GLU A 136 -14.83 -7.46 -6.52
CA GLU A 136 -15.53 -7.15 -5.26
C GLU A 136 -16.85 -6.42 -5.49
N ILE A 137 -16.96 -5.49 -6.42
CA ILE A 137 -18.26 -4.88 -6.74
C ILE A 137 -19.24 -5.95 -7.22
N PHE A 138 -18.83 -6.84 -8.15
CA PHE A 138 -19.68 -7.92 -8.65
C PHE A 138 -20.03 -8.95 -7.58
N SER A 139 -19.17 -9.18 -6.58
CA SER A 139 -19.43 -10.19 -5.54
C SER A 139 -20.18 -9.64 -4.33
N PHE A 140 -19.87 -8.40 -3.91
CA PHE A 140 -20.40 -7.77 -2.70
C PHE A 140 -21.63 -6.92 -2.99
N LEU A 141 -21.67 -6.25 -4.15
CA LEU A 141 -22.70 -5.29 -4.51
C LEU A 141 -23.37 -5.67 -5.84
N MET A 142 -23.86 -6.91 -5.95
CA MET A 142 -24.50 -7.44 -7.17
C MET A 142 -25.66 -6.57 -7.70
N HIS A 143 -26.29 -5.78 -6.83
CA HIS A 143 -27.37 -4.84 -7.19
C HIS A 143 -26.86 -3.50 -7.75
N ARG A 144 -25.54 -3.31 -7.87
CA ARG A 144 -24.91 -2.09 -8.38
C ARG A 144 -24.24 -2.32 -9.73
N THR A 145 -24.18 -1.25 -10.50
CA THR A 145 -23.56 -1.23 -11.83
C THR A 145 -22.15 -0.63 -11.76
N SER A 146 -21.25 -1.09 -12.62
CA SER A 146 -19.89 -0.58 -12.68
C SER A 146 -19.31 -0.50 -14.09
N SER A 147 -18.35 0.40 -14.31
CA SER A 147 -17.66 0.60 -15.58
C SER A 147 -16.17 0.77 -15.40
N LEU A 148 -15.41 0.12 -16.29
CA LEU A 148 -13.96 0.03 -16.25
C LEU A 148 -13.31 1.07 -17.17
N LEU A 149 -12.56 2.02 -16.60
CA LEU A 149 -11.92 3.12 -17.34
C LEU A 149 -10.45 2.81 -17.67
N VAL A 150 -10.20 1.72 -18.38
CA VAL A 150 -8.86 1.29 -18.83
C VAL A 150 -8.76 1.15 -20.36
N GLY A 151 -7.54 1.16 -20.88
CA GLY A 151 -7.25 1.08 -22.32
C GLY A 151 -6.75 2.41 -22.88
N ASP A 152 -7.03 2.70 -24.15
CA ASP A 152 -6.74 3.99 -24.74
C ASP A 152 -7.73 5.08 -24.26
N ARG A 153 -7.45 6.34 -24.63
CA ARG A 153 -8.28 7.49 -24.24
C ARG A 153 -9.72 7.37 -24.74
N LYS A 154 -9.94 6.90 -25.97
CA LYS A 154 -11.27 6.80 -26.59
C LYS A 154 -12.13 5.78 -25.83
N LYS A 155 -11.57 4.63 -25.51
CA LYS A 155 -12.24 3.58 -24.72
C LYS A 155 -12.59 4.06 -23.32
N ARG A 156 -11.70 4.80 -22.66
CA ARG A 156 -11.96 5.41 -21.35
C ARG A 156 -13.16 6.35 -21.38
N ILE A 157 -13.23 7.24 -22.37
CA ILE A 157 -14.32 8.21 -22.51
C ILE A 157 -15.64 7.49 -22.79
N ALA A 158 -15.66 6.56 -23.75
CA ALA A 158 -16.86 5.77 -24.05
C ALA A 158 -17.38 4.98 -22.83
N ASN A 159 -16.48 4.48 -21.98
CA ASN A 159 -16.88 3.81 -20.74
C ASN A 159 -17.29 4.78 -19.62
N LEU A 160 -16.78 6.01 -19.62
CA LEU A 160 -17.19 7.05 -18.69
C LEU A 160 -18.59 7.55 -19.01
N GLU A 161 -18.98 7.62 -20.28
CA GLU A 161 -20.31 8.04 -20.74
C GLU A 161 -21.44 7.09 -20.30
N LYS A 162 -21.12 5.83 -19.98
CA LYS A 162 -22.10 4.87 -19.45
C LYS A 162 -22.66 5.34 -18.12
N ASP A 163 -23.97 5.32 -17.97
CA ASP A 163 -24.64 5.68 -16.72
C ASP A 163 -24.59 4.49 -15.73
N VAL A 164 -23.60 4.50 -14.83
CA VAL A 164 -23.40 3.44 -13.82
C VAL A 164 -23.13 4.01 -12.43
N ASP A 165 -23.24 3.20 -11.38
CA ASP A 165 -23.01 3.61 -9.99
C ASP A 165 -21.52 3.81 -9.68
N PHE A 166 -20.66 2.91 -10.17
CA PHE A 166 -19.21 2.90 -9.89
C PHE A 166 -18.36 3.00 -11.16
N TYR A 167 -17.38 3.89 -11.16
CA TYR A 167 -16.31 3.95 -12.16
C TYR A 167 -14.99 3.54 -11.54
N VAL A 168 -14.27 2.60 -12.15
CA VAL A 168 -12.95 2.17 -11.68
C VAL A 168 -11.89 2.57 -12.69
N ILE A 169 -10.91 3.35 -12.26
CA ILE A 169 -9.85 3.90 -13.11
C ILE A 169 -8.45 3.63 -12.51
N ASN A 170 -7.47 3.39 -13.38
CA ASN A 170 -6.08 3.33 -12.94
C ASN A 170 -5.51 4.75 -12.71
N HIS A 171 -4.56 4.93 -11.78
CA HIS A 171 -3.99 6.26 -11.46
C HIS A 171 -3.59 7.10 -12.68
N ASP A 172 -2.85 6.53 -13.64
CA ASP A 172 -2.45 7.25 -14.86
C ASP A 172 -3.65 7.66 -15.72
N GLY A 173 -4.72 6.87 -15.70
CA GLY A 173 -5.95 7.18 -16.42
C GLY A 173 -6.60 8.48 -15.95
N VAL A 174 -6.44 8.84 -14.67
CA VAL A 174 -6.97 10.10 -14.12
C VAL A 174 -6.39 11.30 -14.85
N GLU A 175 -5.08 11.28 -15.14
CA GLU A 175 -4.44 12.36 -15.89
C GLU A 175 -4.96 12.43 -17.33
N VAL A 176 -5.05 11.26 -18.00
CA VAL A 176 -5.42 11.13 -19.42
C VAL A 176 -6.82 11.68 -19.75
N ILE A 177 -7.79 11.49 -18.85
CA ILE A 177 -9.18 11.94 -19.03
C ILE A 177 -9.64 12.93 -17.95
N SER A 178 -8.69 13.67 -17.36
CA SER A 178 -8.97 14.62 -16.26
C SER A 178 -10.04 15.66 -16.61
N LYS A 179 -10.06 16.15 -17.85
CA LYS A 179 -11.06 17.12 -18.32
C LYS A 179 -12.47 16.52 -18.31
N GLU A 180 -12.63 15.31 -18.82
CA GLU A 180 -13.90 14.60 -18.88
C GLU A 180 -14.40 14.22 -17.48
N LEU A 181 -13.50 13.74 -16.60
CA LEU A 181 -13.84 13.46 -15.21
C LEU A 181 -14.32 14.74 -14.48
N LYS A 182 -13.69 15.89 -14.74
CA LYS A 182 -14.09 17.17 -14.13
C LYS A 182 -15.49 17.64 -14.57
N ALA A 183 -15.92 17.25 -15.78
CA ALA A 183 -17.24 17.57 -16.30
C ALA A 183 -18.36 16.76 -15.61
N ARG A 184 -18.05 15.60 -15.02
CA ARG A 184 -18.99 14.74 -14.30
C ARG A 184 -19.32 15.24 -12.90
N LYS A 185 -20.27 16.17 -12.81
CA LYS A 185 -20.76 16.75 -11.54
C LYS A 185 -21.65 15.82 -10.72
N ASP A 186 -22.03 14.70 -11.30
CA ASP A 186 -22.82 13.63 -10.71
C ASP A 186 -21.98 12.60 -9.94
N ILE A 187 -20.65 12.66 -10.05
CA ILE A 187 -19.75 11.88 -9.19
C ILE A 187 -19.56 12.66 -7.89
N ASP A 188 -20.10 12.12 -6.80
CA ASP A 188 -20.13 12.75 -5.47
C ASP A 188 -19.15 12.11 -4.50
N LEU A 189 -18.64 10.92 -4.81
CA LEU A 189 -17.69 10.18 -3.99
C LEU A 189 -16.45 9.80 -4.80
N LEU A 190 -15.28 10.11 -4.26
CA LEU A 190 -13.99 9.66 -4.77
C LEU A 190 -13.29 8.78 -3.73
N ILE A 191 -13.00 7.54 -4.10
CA ILE A 191 -12.15 6.64 -3.35
C ILE A 191 -10.79 6.62 -4.03
N LEU A 192 -9.74 6.96 -3.27
CA LEU A 192 -8.36 6.94 -3.76
C LEU A 192 -7.61 5.81 -3.07
N ASP A 193 -7.55 4.66 -3.71
CA ASP A 193 -6.76 3.52 -3.26
C ASP A 193 -5.27 3.77 -3.50
N GLU A 194 -4.39 3.17 -2.69
CA GLU A 194 -2.93 3.39 -2.73
C GLU A 194 -2.54 4.89 -2.80
N ALA A 195 -3.16 5.70 -1.93
CA ALA A 195 -2.97 7.16 -1.91
C ALA A 195 -1.50 7.61 -1.69
N SER A 196 -0.60 6.70 -1.29
CA SER A 196 0.85 6.93 -1.22
C SER A 196 1.47 7.31 -2.56
N VAL A 197 0.82 7.00 -3.70
CA VAL A 197 1.24 7.47 -5.03
C VAL A 197 1.21 9.01 -5.14
N TYR A 198 0.40 9.68 -4.31
CA TYR A 198 0.14 11.12 -4.36
C TYR A 198 0.96 11.94 -3.35
N ILE A 199 1.98 11.37 -2.69
CA ILE A 199 2.79 12.08 -1.69
C ILE A 199 3.68 13.18 -2.28
N ASN A 200 3.93 13.17 -3.59
CA ASN A 200 4.70 14.21 -4.27
C ASN A 200 3.79 15.22 -4.98
N ALA A 201 3.60 16.37 -4.33
CA ALA A 201 2.75 17.45 -4.82
C ALA A 201 3.22 18.13 -6.12
N ARG A 202 4.46 17.87 -6.57
CA ARG A 202 5.00 18.45 -7.81
C ARG A 202 4.52 17.72 -9.06
N THR A 203 4.06 16.48 -8.90
CA THR A 203 3.65 15.60 -10.02
C THR A 203 2.41 16.13 -10.73
N THR A 204 2.31 15.88 -12.03
CA THR A 204 1.12 16.21 -12.82
C THR A 204 -0.10 15.46 -12.31
N MET A 205 0.07 14.17 -12.00
CA MET A 205 -0.96 13.31 -11.42
C MET A 205 -1.57 13.92 -10.14
N TYR A 206 -0.74 14.41 -9.21
CA TYR A 206 -1.23 15.09 -8.00
C TYR A 206 -2.05 16.34 -8.32
N LYS A 207 -1.53 17.21 -9.19
CA LYS A 207 -2.23 18.45 -9.58
C LYS A 207 -3.59 18.14 -10.21
N LYS A 208 -3.65 17.13 -11.09
CA LYS A 208 -4.89 16.69 -11.73
C LYS A 208 -5.88 16.08 -10.77
N MET A 209 -5.44 15.32 -9.78
CA MET A 209 -6.33 14.82 -8.73
C MET A 209 -6.93 15.96 -7.90
N CYS A 210 -6.11 16.94 -7.49
CA CYS A 210 -6.60 18.12 -6.77
C CYS A 210 -7.62 18.92 -7.58
N GLU A 211 -7.49 19.01 -8.91
CA GLU A 211 -8.47 19.68 -9.79
C GLU A 211 -9.83 18.97 -9.84
N LEU A 212 -9.90 17.68 -9.52
CA LEU A 212 -11.13 16.88 -9.51
C LEU A 212 -11.89 16.96 -8.18
N ILE A 213 -11.16 17.13 -7.08
CA ILE A 213 -11.73 17.13 -5.73
C ILE A 213 -12.47 18.45 -5.49
N ARG A 214 -13.81 18.38 -5.46
CA ARG A 214 -14.66 19.53 -5.16
C ARG A 214 -14.95 19.62 -3.66
N PRO A 215 -15.20 20.82 -3.08
CA PRO A 215 -15.48 20.98 -1.65
C PRO A 215 -16.66 20.14 -1.13
N ASP A 216 -17.72 20.00 -1.93
CA ASP A 216 -18.94 19.25 -1.66
C ASP A 216 -18.77 17.72 -1.78
N MET A 217 -17.74 17.27 -2.50
CA MET A 217 -17.48 15.86 -2.78
C MET A 217 -16.99 15.11 -1.54
N THR A 218 -17.48 13.89 -1.34
CA THR A 218 -16.91 12.94 -0.38
C THR A 218 -15.61 12.36 -0.93
N PHE A 219 -14.57 12.27 -0.11
CA PHE A 219 -13.25 11.82 -0.53
C PHE A 219 -12.57 10.97 0.54
N TRP A 220 -12.20 9.75 0.14
CA TRP A 220 -11.61 8.74 0.99
C TRP A 220 -10.27 8.26 0.42
N PRO A 221 -9.15 8.91 0.78
CA PRO A 221 -7.83 8.35 0.52
C PRO A 221 -7.57 7.14 1.41
N MET A 222 -7.06 6.07 0.80
CA MET A 222 -6.73 4.81 1.45
C MET A 222 -5.27 4.47 1.23
N THR A 223 -4.52 4.22 2.30
CA THR A 223 -3.13 3.78 2.23
C THR A 223 -2.73 3.14 3.56
N ALA A 224 -1.94 2.06 3.55
CA ALA A 224 -1.40 1.50 4.80
C ALA A 224 -0.22 2.33 5.34
N THR A 225 0.50 3.01 4.44
CA THR A 225 1.75 3.74 4.70
C THR A 225 1.63 5.20 4.20
N PRO A 226 1.04 6.11 5.00
CA PRO A 226 0.92 7.52 4.59
C PRO A 226 2.25 8.28 4.60
N THR A 227 3.25 7.77 5.33
CA THR A 227 4.61 8.33 5.42
C THR A 227 5.66 7.24 5.17
N PRO A 228 5.84 6.80 3.92
CA PRO A 228 6.72 5.68 3.61
C PRO A 228 8.21 5.98 3.83
N ASN A 229 8.64 7.23 3.62
CA ASN A 229 10.04 7.62 3.72
C ASN A 229 10.30 8.61 4.86
N ALA A 230 9.44 9.63 5.02
CA ALA A 230 9.63 10.67 6.03
C ALA A 230 8.28 11.27 6.48
N PRO A 231 8.22 11.92 7.66
CA PRO A 231 7.03 12.64 8.14
C PRO A 231 6.47 13.65 7.13
N THR A 232 7.34 14.24 6.30
CA THR A 232 6.98 15.21 5.26
C THR A 232 6.06 14.64 4.18
N ASP A 233 6.06 13.32 3.98
CA ASP A 233 5.23 12.65 2.97
C ASP A 233 3.72 12.83 3.25
N ALA A 234 3.35 13.06 4.51
CA ALA A 234 1.97 13.32 4.91
C ALA A 234 1.43 14.63 4.32
N TRP A 235 2.30 15.59 3.99
CA TRP A 235 1.88 16.94 3.63
C TRP A 235 0.98 16.97 2.40
N ALA A 236 1.40 16.35 1.30
CA ALA A 236 0.64 16.40 0.04
C ALA A 236 -0.73 15.73 0.20
N LEU A 237 -0.77 14.57 0.87
CA LEU A 237 -2.01 13.86 1.16
C LEU A 237 -2.95 14.69 2.04
N ALA A 238 -2.40 15.37 3.05
CA ALA A 238 -3.15 16.27 3.93
C ALA A 238 -3.65 17.53 3.22
N ARG A 239 -2.82 18.16 2.38
CA ARG A 239 -3.19 19.32 1.56
C ARG A 239 -4.36 19.01 0.63
N MET A 240 -4.40 17.80 0.08
CA MET A 240 -5.43 17.36 -0.83
C MET A 240 -6.74 17.00 -0.12
N THR A 241 -6.67 16.49 1.12
CA THR A 241 -7.82 15.89 1.81
C THR A 241 -8.40 16.79 2.91
N THR A 242 -7.55 17.32 3.79
CA THR A 242 -7.91 18.18 4.93
C THR A 242 -6.98 19.40 5.01
N PRO A 243 -7.10 20.35 4.05
CA PRO A 243 -6.15 21.45 3.91
C PRO A 243 -6.07 22.37 5.15
N SER A 244 -7.07 22.39 6.02
CA SER A 244 -7.07 23.14 7.28
C SER A 244 -6.07 22.61 8.33
N ASN A 245 -5.69 21.35 8.24
CA ASN A 245 -4.87 20.68 9.26
C ASN A 245 -3.36 20.85 9.04
N VAL A 246 -2.97 21.45 7.91
CA VAL A 246 -1.57 21.55 7.48
C VAL A 246 -1.28 22.92 6.88
N THR A 247 -0.03 23.33 6.99
CA THR A 247 0.42 24.61 6.42
C THR A 247 0.24 24.65 4.90
N PRO A 248 -0.14 25.79 4.30
CA PRO A 248 -0.32 25.91 2.86
C PRO A 248 0.94 25.61 2.02
N TYR A 249 2.13 25.75 2.63
CA TYR A 249 3.41 25.53 1.98
C TYR A 249 4.15 24.34 2.57
N PHE A 250 4.81 23.58 1.69
CA PHE A 250 5.60 22.39 2.06
C PHE A 250 6.77 22.74 2.97
N GLY A 251 7.47 23.86 2.70
CA GLY A 251 8.62 24.30 3.50
C GLY A 251 8.26 24.45 4.98
N SER A 252 7.15 25.12 5.27
CA SER A 252 6.65 25.29 6.63
C SER A 252 6.32 23.96 7.32
N PHE A 253 5.70 23.00 6.61
CA PHE A 253 5.39 21.68 7.18
C PHE A 253 6.66 20.85 7.42
N ARG A 254 7.62 20.91 6.50
CA ARG A 254 8.93 20.31 6.68
C ARG A 254 9.61 20.87 7.91
N ASP A 255 9.59 22.18 8.11
CA ASP A 255 10.27 22.81 9.25
C ASP A 255 9.58 22.49 10.59
N LEU A 256 8.29 22.16 10.59
CA LEU A 256 7.53 21.65 11.75
C LEU A 256 7.84 20.18 12.08
N THR A 257 8.18 19.36 11.09
CA THR A 257 8.36 17.90 11.26
C THR A 257 9.82 17.47 11.22
N MET A 258 10.70 18.27 10.64
CA MET A 258 12.10 17.98 10.42
C MET A 258 12.96 19.14 10.94
N ARG A 259 14.19 18.82 11.34
CA ARG A 259 15.25 19.78 11.66
C ARG A 259 16.43 19.55 10.71
N GLN A 260 16.95 20.64 10.17
CA GLN A 260 18.17 20.60 9.36
C GLN A 260 19.39 20.54 10.28
N ILE A 261 20.23 19.51 10.11
CA ILE A 261 21.49 19.37 10.87
C ILE A 261 22.69 19.77 10.01
N SER A 262 22.60 19.61 8.69
CA SER A 262 23.62 20.09 7.75
C SER A 262 22.98 20.53 6.44
N GLN A 263 23.78 21.06 5.51
CA GLN A 263 23.30 21.49 4.19
C GLN A 263 22.47 20.40 3.48
N PHE A 264 22.77 19.13 3.71
CA PHE A 264 22.10 18.00 3.06
C PHE A 264 21.32 17.11 4.04
N LYS A 265 21.61 17.16 5.36
CA LYS A 265 21.01 16.25 6.34
C LYS A 265 19.82 16.86 7.07
N TRP A 266 18.68 16.18 6.95
CA TRP A 266 17.47 16.43 7.74
C TRP A 266 17.18 15.25 8.64
N VAL A 267 16.75 15.50 9.87
CA VAL A 267 16.26 14.46 10.78
C VAL A 267 14.91 14.87 11.36
N GLU A 268 14.14 13.88 11.77
CA GLU A 268 12.83 14.09 12.38
C GLU A 268 12.96 14.89 13.69
N ARG A 269 11.98 15.75 13.94
CA ARG A 269 11.79 16.40 15.25
C ARG A 269 11.06 15.45 16.20
N GLU A 270 11.22 15.65 17.49
CA GLU A 270 10.58 14.83 18.54
C GLU A 270 9.04 14.82 18.41
N ASN A 271 8.45 15.95 18.03
CA ASN A 271 7.00 16.12 17.83
C ASN A 271 6.52 15.85 16.40
N ALA A 272 7.35 15.25 15.53
CA ALA A 272 6.99 14.99 14.14
C ALA A 272 5.77 14.05 14.04
N HIS A 273 5.74 13.00 14.87
CA HIS A 273 4.64 12.04 14.90
C HIS A 273 3.30 12.68 15.28
N GLU A 274 3.28 13.55 16.28
CA GLU A 274 2.04 14.26 16.68
C GLU A 274 1.57 15.23 15.60
N THR A 275 2.52 15.92 14.96
CA THR A 275 2.22 16.85 13.86
C THR A 275 1.59 16.11 12.69
N VAL A 276 2.16 14.97 12.29
CA VAL A 276 1.60 14.09 11.25
C VAL A 276 0.26 13.52 11.68
N PHE A 277 0.12 13.10 12.93
CA PHE A 277 -1.15 12.58 13.46
C PHE A 277 -2.27 13.61 13.33
N LYS A 278 -2.04 14.86 13.75
CA LYS A 278 -2.99 15.97 13.62
C LYS A 278 -3.27 16.33 12.15
N ALA A 279 -2.24 16.30 11.30
CA ALA A 279 -2.38 16.56 9.86
C ALA A 279 -3.34 15.58 9.19
N LEU A 280 -3.30 14.31 9.58
CA LEU A 280 -4.06 13.21 9.00
C LEU A 280 -5.31 12.85 9.82
N GLN A 281 -6.07 13.84 10.31
CA GLN A 281 -7.39 13.63 10.93
C GLN A 281 -8.55 14.14 10.06
N PRO A 282 -9.73 13.51 10.08
CA PRO A 282 -10.05 12.28 10.83
C PRO A 282 -9.53 11.03 10.11
N ALA A 283 -9.04 10.04 10.87
CA ALA A 283 -8.49 8.78 10.34
C ALA A 283 -8.98 7.54 11.08
N VAL A 284 -9.01 6.42 10.35
CA VAL A 284 -9.25 5.08 10.91
C VAL A 284 -8.04 4.21 10.60
N ARG A 285 -7.50 3.56 11.63
CA ARG A 285 -6.39 2.63 11.50
C ARG A 285 -6.62 1.43 12.40
N PHE A 286 -6.73 0.26 11.77
CA PHE A 286 -6.56 -1.02 12.43
C PHE A 286 -5.28 -1.68 11.98
N LYS A 287 -4.55 -2.28 12.93
CA LYS A 287 -3.49 -3.22 12.61
C LYS A 287 -4.10 -4.54 12.22
N LYS A 288 -3.42 -5.25 11.35
CA LYS A 288 -3.88 -6.54 10.88
C LYS A 288 -3.92 -7.59 12.00
N SER A 289 -2.96 -7.54 12.92
CA SER A 289 -2.89 -8.37 14.12
C SER A 289 -4.13 -8.23 15.01
N ASP A 290 -4.77 -7.06 15.00
CA ASP A 290 -5.91 -6.76 15.87
C ASP A 290 -7.24 -7.20 15.22
N CYS A 291 -7.19 -7.59 13.94
CA CYS A 291 -8.37 -7.90 13.13
C CYS A 291 -8.49 -9.38 12.75
N ILE A 292 -7.35 -10.07 12.62
CA ILE A 292 -7.28 -11.41 12.03
C ILE A 292 -6.24 -12.22 12.80
N ASP A 293 -6.67 -13.36 13.34
CA ASP A 293 -5.76 -14.37 13.88
C ASP A 293 -4.94 -14.98 12.74
N LEU A 294 -3.67 -14.59 12.66
CA LEU A 294 -2.72 -15.11 11.69
C LEU A 294 -1.59 -15.83 12.40
N PRO A 295 -1.11 -16.97 11.86
CA PRO A 295 0.09 -17.61 12.38
C PRO A 295 1.27 -16.62 12.41
N PRO A 296 2.19 -16.74 13.38
CA PRO A 296 3.34 -15.84 13.46
C PRO A 296 4.22 -15.97 12.21
N VAL A 297 4.80 -14.83 11.82
CA VAL A 297 5.84 -14.77 10.78
C VAL A 297 7.20 -14.74 11.45
N VAL A 298 8.05 -15.71 11.13
CA VAL A 298 9.43 -15.77 11.59
C VAL A 298 10.35 -15.19 10.52
N PHE A 299 11.12 -14.16 10.88
CA PHE A 299 12.15 -13.62 10.00
C PHE A 299 13.49 -14.28 10.30
N LYS A 300 14.16 -14.81 9.27
CA LYS A 300 15.50 -15.40 9.34
C LYS A 300 16.42 -14.68 8.37
N SER A 301 17.60 -14.30 8.83
CA SER A 301 18.69 -13.84 7.95
C SER A 301 19.65 -15.01 7.71
N ARG A 302 20.00 -15.27 6.46
CA ARG A 302 20.98 -16.30 6.08
C ARG A 302 22.07 -15.68 5.23
N ARG A 303 23.32 -16.01 5.56
CA ARG A 303 24.49 -15.52 4.85
C ARG A 303 25.12 -16.64 4.03
N CYS A 304 25.54 -16.34 2.82
CA CYS A 304 26.38 -17.23 2.01
C CYS A 304 27.67 -16.53 1.62
N ASP A 305 28.70 -17.29 1.29
CA ASP A 305 29.93 -16.72 0.74
C ASP A 305 29.74 -16.27 -0.72
N LEU A 306 30.64 -15.39 -1.17
CA LEU A 306 30.82 -15.12 -2.59
C LEU A 306 31.66 -16.22 -3.23
N SER A 307 31.38 -16.56 -4.50
CA SER A 307 32.29 -17.38 -5.29
C SER A 307 33.61 -16.66 -5.56
N ASP A 308 34.64 -17.40 -5.96
CA ASP A 308 35.95 -16.80 -6.27
C ASP A 308 35.88 -15.84 -7.45
N GLU A 309 35.02 -16.12 -8.43
CA GLU A 309 34.74 -15.22 -9.55
C GLU A 309 34.09 -13.91 -9.04
N GLN A 310 33.07 -14.01 -8.19
CA GLN A 310 32.41 -12.84 -7.61
C GLN A 310 33.37 -12.02 -6.75
N LYS A 311 34.22 -12.65 -5.91
CA LYS A 311 35.22 -11.97 -5.08
C LYS A 311 36.22 -11.18 -5.92
N LYS A 312 36.74 -11.80 -6.99
CA LYS A 312 37.69 -11.17 -7.91
C LYS A 312 37.05 -9.96 -8.60
N LEU A 313 35.88 -10.14 -9.21
CA LEU A 313 35.18 -9.06 -9.90
C LEU A 313 34.79 -7.92 -8.95
N PHE A 314 34.35 -8.24 -7.74
CA PHE A 314 34.01 -7.23 -6.73
C PHE A 314 35.23 -6.39 -6.36
N THR A 315 36.38 -7.03 -6.15
CA THR A 315 37.64 -6.35 -5.83
C THR A 315 38.13 -5.48 -6.98
N ASP A 316 38.06 -5.99 -8.21
CA ASP A 316 38.43 -5.24 -9.42
C ASP A 316 37.53 -4.00 -9.61
N MET A 317 36.22 -4.15 -9.41
CA MET A 317 35.26 -3.03 -9.46
C MET A 317 35.57 -1.99 -8.39
N ARG A 318 35.80 -2.43 -7.14
CA ARG A 318 36.11 -1.52 -6.03
C ARG A 318 37.40 -0.76 -6.28
N ASN A 319 38.45 -1.43 -6.74
CA ASN A 319 39.74 -0.79 -7.02
C ASN A 319 39.59 0.29 -8.10
N LYS A 320 38.84 0.01 -9.18
CA LYS A 320 38.53 1.00 -10.22
C LYS A 320 37.74 2.18 -9.66
N ASP A 321 36.71 1.91 -8.85
CA ASP A 321 35.88 2.96 -8.24
C ASP A 321 36.66 3.85 -7.27
N VAL A 322 37.59 3.26 -6.50
CA VAL A 322 38.50 3.99 -5.59
C VAL A 322 39.48 4.85 -6.37
N LEU A 323 40.05 4.36 -7.47
CA LEU A 323 40.93 5.14 -8.32
C LEU A 323 40.21 6.36 -8.93
N GLN A 324 38.99 6.16 -9.44
CA GLN A 324 38.15 7.26 -9.95
C GLN A 324 37.81 8.30 -8.87
N ALA A 325 37.49 7.86 -7.66
CA ALA A 325 37.22 8.77 -6.55
C ALA A 325 38.47 9.59 -6.15
N LYS A 326 39.66 8.98 -6.19
CA LYS A 326 40.94 9.66 -5.91
C LYS A 326 41.34 10.67 -6.99
N SER A 327 40.91 10.49 -8.25
CA SER A 327 41.15 11.46 -9.32
C SER A 327 40.33 12.75 -9.22
N GLY A 328 39.58 12.95 -8.12
CA GLY A 328 38.82 14.19 -7.86
C GLY A 328 37.44 14.23 -8.52
N GLU A 329 36.97 13.11 -9.07
CA GLU A 329 35.64 13.02 -9.66
C GLU A 329 34.57 13.10 -8.55
N LYS A 330 33.76 14.17 -8.55
CA LYS A 330 32.64 14.31 -7.63
C LYS A 330 31.53 13.32 -8.01
N ILE A 331 31.38 12.27 -7.21
CA ILE A 331 30.34 11.26 -7.42
C ILE A 331 29.00 11.79 -6.93
N SER A 332 28.06 11.98 -7.87
CA SER A 332 26.68 12.35 -7.55
C SER A 332 25.92 11.17 -6.93
N ALA A 333 24.81 11.44 -6.24
CA ALA A 333 23.94 10.38 -5.70
C ALA A 333 23.37 9.47 -6.79
N ILE A 334 23.14 10.00 -8.00
CA ILE A 334 22.65 9.24 -9.15
C ILE A 334 23.72 8.25 -9.61
N ASN A 335 24.96 8.71 -9.78
CA ASN A 335 26.09 7.84 -10.17
C ASN A 335 26.35 6.77 -9.10
N ALA A 336 26.24 7.12 -7.81
CA ALA A 336 26.36 6.17 -6.70
C ALA A 336 25.25 5.10 -6.72
N ALA A 337 24.01 5.47 -7.02
CA ALA A 337 22.89 4.53 -7.13
C ALA A 337 23.12 3.52 -8.25
N ASP A 338 23.60 3.96 -9.40
CA ASP A 338 23.89 3.10 -10.55
C ASP A 338 25.04 2.12 -10.25
N LYS A 339 26.12 2.60 -9.61
CA LYS A 339 27.23 1.74 -9.17
C LYS A 339 26.78 0.71 -8.13
N LEU A 340 26.02 1.12 -7.12
CA LEU A 340 25.43 0.20 -6.13
C LEU A 340 24.50 -0.83 -6.77
N ASN A 341 23.72 -0.46 -7.79
CA ASN A 341 22.90 -1.41 -8.52
C ASN A 341 23.74 -2.45 -9.28
N LYS A 342 24.86 -2.05 -9.90
CA LYS A 342 25.80 -2.99 -10.54
C LYS A 342 26.43 -3.94 -9.51
N ILE A 343 26.83 -3.42 -8.35
CA ILE A 343 27.36 -4.24 -7.24
C ILE A 343 26.32 -5.27 -6.79
N ARG A 344 25.08 -4.85 -6.57
CA ARG A 344 23.99 -5.76 -6.15
C ARG A 344 23.70 -6.85 -7.19
N GLN A 345 23.79 -6.54 -8.48
CA GLN A 345 23.69 -7.55 -9.54
C GLN A 345 24.80 -8.59 -9.38
N LEU A 346 26.06 -8.16 -9.22
CA LEU A 346 27.21 -9.03 -9.04
C LEU A 346 27.03 -9.94 -7.82
N LEU A 347 26.61 -9.38 -6.67
CA LEU A 347 26.37 -10.14 -5.44
C LEU A 347 25.27 -11.21 -5.63
N CYS A 348 24.25 -10.92 -6.44
CA CYS A 348 23.22 -11.89 -6.81
C CYS A 348 23.68 -12.97 -7.81
N GLY A 349 24.81 -12.76 -8.49
CA GLY A 349 25.35 -13.72 -9.47
C GLY A 349 25.17 -13.34 -10.93
N VAL A 350 24.93 -12.07 -11.25
CA VAL A 350 24.75 -11.64 -12.65
C VAL A 350 25.36 -10.26 -12.88
N ILE A 351 25.82 -9.94 -14.08
CA ILE A 351 26.24 -8.59 -14.46
C ILE A 351 25.50 -8.19 -15.73
N LYS A 352 24.89 -7.00 -15.74
CA LYS A 352 24.38 -6.41 -16.98
C LYS A 352 25.50 -5.65 -17.70
N GLN A 353 25.87 -6.10 -18.89
CA GLN A 353 26.80 -5.37 -19.75
C GLN A 353 26.18 -4.04 -20.19
N THR A 354 26.94 -2.95 -20.10
CA THR A 354 26.42 -1.60 -20.39
C THR A 354 26.24 -1.38 -21.89
N GLU A 355 27.13 -1.91 -22.72
CA GLU A 355 27.13 -1.72 -24.18
C GLU A 355 26.03 -2.52 -24.89
N THR A 356 25.87 -3.79 -24.52
CA THR A 356 24.96 -4.73 -25.19
C THR A 356 23.62 -4.85 -24.45
N GLY A 357 23.56 -4.43 -23.18
CA GLY A 357 22.40 -4.64 -22.31
C GLY A 357 22.17 -6.10 -21.91
N VAL A 358 23.05 -7.02 -22.32
CA VAL A 358 22.95 -8.47 -22.06
C VAL A 358 23.35 -8.78 -20.61
N TYR A 359 22.62 -9.70 -19.99
CA TYR A 359 22.97 -10.23 -18.67
C TYR A 359 23.93 -11.40 -18.82
N VAL A 360 25.06 -11.32 -18.11
CA VAL A 360 26.08 -12.36 -18.05
C VAL A 360 26.00 -13.00 -16.66
N PRO A 361 25.69 -14.31 -16.56
CA PRO A 361 25.75 -15.02 -15.28
C PRO A 361 27.19 -15.12 -14.78
N LEU A 362 27.35 -15.04 -13.48
CA LEU A 362 28.58 -15.38 -12.76
C LEU A 362 28.42 -16.73 -12.08
N ASP A 363 29.48 -17.28 -11.52
CA ASP A 363 29.37 -18.36 -10.55
C ASP A 363 28.66 -17.85 -9.29
N PHE A 364 27.44 -18.32 -9.06
CA PHE A 364 26.64 -18.05 -7.86
C PHE A 364 26.34 -19.32 -7.06
N ARG A 365 27.14 -20.39 -7.24
CA ARG A 365 26.95 -21.68 -6.57
C ARG A 365 26.73 -21.59 -5.05
N PRO A 366 27.48 -20.79 -4.27
CA PRO A 366 27.24 -20.70 -2.82
C PRO A 366 25.83 -20.19 -2.48
N ARG A 367 25.35 -19.16 -3.19
CA ARG A 367 24.00 -18.62 -2.98
C ARG A 367 22.91 -19.53 -3.53
N LEU A 368 23.17 -20.24 -4.64
CA LEU A 368 22.26 -21.27 -5.16
C LEU A 368 22.12 -22.43 -4.17
N GLN A 369 23.21 -22.88 -3.55
CA GLN A 369 23.18 -23.94 -2.56
C GLN A 369 22.34 -23.53 -1.34
N LEU A 370 22.55 -22.31 -0.83
CA LEU A 370 21.72 -21.75 0.23
C LEU A 370 20.23 -21.66 -0.15
N LEU A 371 19.93 -21.34 -1.42
CA LEU A 371 18.57 -21.33 -1.94
C LEU A 371 17.95 -22.73 -1.94
N ILE A 372 18.69 -23.75 -2.40
CA ILE A 372 18.25 -25.15 -2.43
C ILE A 372 17.97 -25.62 -1.01
N GLU A 373 18.90 -25.42 -0.07
CA GLU A 373 18.73 -25.78 1.35
C GLU A 373 17.49 -25.12 1.97
N SER A 374 17.27 -23.84 1.65
CA SER A 374 16.10 -23.11 2.17
C SER A 374 14.78 -23.54 1.53
N ILE A 375 14.81 -24.10 0.31
CA ILE A 375 13.64 -24.71 -0.32
C ILE A 375 13.36 -26.08 0.31
N ASP A 376 14.40 -26.90 0.52
CA ASP A 376 14.28 -28.24 1.12
C ASP A 376 13.76 -28.20 2.57
N GLU A 377 14.06 -27.13 3.31
CA GLU A 377 13.54 -26.90 4.65
C GLU A 377 12.05 -26.48 4.70
N ALA A 378 11.46 -26.08 3.57
CA ALA A 378 10.07 -25.62 3.52
C ALA A 378 9.08 -26.80 3.62
N HIS A 379 7.95 -26.61 4.30
CA HIS A 379 6.94 -27.66 4.42
C HIS A 379 5.88 -27.59 3.32
N ALA A 380 5.74 -26.44 2.65
CA ALA A 380 4.78 -26.21 1.58
C ALA A 380 5.49 -25.56 0.38
N LYS A 381 4.74 -24.83 -0.45
CA LYS A 381 5.32 -24.16 -1.62
C LYS A 381 6.23 -23.02 -1.20
N VAL A 382 7.16 -22.66 -2.08
CA VAL A 382 8.16 -21.61 -1.80
C VAL A 382 8.00 -20.46 -2.78
N LEU A 383 7.97 -19.25 -2.25
CA LEU A 383 8.00 -18.01 -3.02
C LEU A 383 9.40 -17.41 -2.94
N VAL A 384 10.05 -17.21 -4.09
CA VAL A 384 11.41 -16.64 -4.16
C VAL A 384 11.37 -15.30 -4.88
N ILE A 385 11.70 -14.25 -4.15
CA ILE A 385 11.74 -12.88 -4.64
C ILE A 385 13.13 -12.58 -5.17
N VAL A 386 13.19 -12.31 -6.46
CA VAL A 386 14.42 -12.11 -7.20
C VAL A 386 14.47 -10.67 -7.71
N PRO A 387 15.35 -9.80 -7.16
CA PRO A 387 15.34 -8.37 -7.45
C PRO A 387 15.83 -8.03 -8.87
N PHE A 388 16.49 -8.95 -9.57
CA PHE A 388 17.05 -8.72 -10.90
C PHE A 388 16.54 -9.75 -11.91
N LYS A 389 16.01 -9.28 -13.04
CA LYS A 389 15.57 -10.16 -14.13
C LYS A 389 16.69 -11.02 -14.71
N GLY A 390 17.95 -10.54 -14.68
CA GLY A 390 19.08 -11.27 -15.25
C GLY A 390 19.33 -12.63 -14.60
N ILE A 391 19.15 -12.73 -13.28
CA ILE A 391 19.43 -13.95 -12.53
C ILE A 391 18.21 -14.88 -12.43
N ILE A 392 16.98 -14.36 -12.60
CA ILE A 392 15.75 -15.14 -12.38
C ILE A 392 15.64 -16.36 -13.30
N TYR A 393 16.06 -16.22 -14.57
CA TYR A 393 16.01 -17.31 -15.54
C TYR A 393 17.15 -18.31 -15.35
N GLU A 394 18.31 -17.86 -14.88
CA GLU A 394 19.41 -18.76 -14.53
C GLU A 394 19.03 -19.61 -13.31
N LEU A 395 18.46 -18.99 -12.27
CA LEU A 395 17.89 -19.72 -11.14
C LEU A 395 16.83 -20.74 -11.61
N GLN A 396 15.94 -20.33 -12.52
CA GLN A 396 14.95 -21.25 -13.08
C GLN A 396 15.62 -22.47 -13.74
N LYS A 397 16.63 -22.26 -14.59
CA LYS A 397 17.35 -23.36 -15.28
C LYS A 397 17.97 -24.36 -14.31
N HIS A 398 18.54 -23.88 -13.20
CA HIS A 398 19.14 -24.73 -12.18
C HIS A 398 18.07 -25.45 -11.35
N LEU A 399 17.05 -24.71 -10.87
CA LEU A 399 16.01 -25.25 -10.00
C LEU A 399 15.06 -26.21 -10.73
N HIS A 400 14.81 -26.04 -12.03
CA HIS A 400 13.91 -26.94 -12.80
C HIS A 400 14.40 -28.39 -12.86
N LYS A 401 15.69 -28.62 -12.56
CA LYS A 401 16.28 -29.96 -12.49
C LYS A 401 15.92 -30.69 -11.19
N ILE A 402 15.44 -29.95 -10.19
CA ILE A 402 15.21 -30.43 -8.81
C ILE A 402 13.74 -30.28 -8.43
N TYR A 403 13.11 -29.16 -8.81
CA TYR A 403 11.74 -28.79 -8.43
C TYR A 403 10.91 -28.37 -9.65
N SER A 404 9.59 -28.49 -9.54
CA SER A 404 8.68 -27.81 -10.48
C SER A 404 8.69 -26.30 -10.21
N CYS A 405 9.07 -25.52 -11.22
CA CYS A 405 9.21 -24.06 -11.07
C CYS A 405 8.41 -23.28 -12.10
N ALA A 406 7.89 -22.11 -11.70
CA ALA A 406 7.43 -21.09 -12.64
C ALA A 406 8.03 -19.72 -12.31
N VAL A 407 8.01 -18.84 -13.31
CA VAL A 407 8.53 -17.47 -13.21
C VAL A 407 7.41 -16.48 -13.47
N ILE A 408 7.32 -15.43 -12.65
CA ILE A 408 6.52 -14.25 -12.93
C ILE A 408 7.42 -13.01 -12.88
N ASN A 409 7.51 -12.31 -14.01
CA ASN A 409 8.19 -11.03 -14.13
C ASN A 409 7.44 -10.14 -15.14
N GLY A 410 8.02 -8.96 -15.43
CA GLY A 410 7.40 -7.98 -16.34
C GLY A 410 7.22 -8.46 -17.78
N ASP A 411 7.89 -9.53 -18.20
CA ASP A 411 7.84 -10.05 -19.57
C ASP A 411 6.72 -11.10 -19.75
N VAL A 412 6.16 -11.58 -18.63
CA VAL A 412 5.03 -12.52 -18.63
C VAL A 412 3.72 -11.77 -18.89
N THR A 413 3.02 -12.15 -19.96
CA THR A 413 1.73 -11.55 -20.36
C THR A 413 0.68 -11.68 -19.24
N PRO A 414 -0.30 -10.75 -19.14
CA PRO A 414 -1.34 -10.82 -18.12
C PRO A 414 -2.13 -12.14 -18.12
N ARG A 415 -2.42 -12.69 -19.30
CA ARG A 415 -3.08 -14.00 -19.45
C ARG A 415 -2.24 -15.12 -18.85
N ARG A 416 -0.97 -15.23 -19.28
CA ARG A 416 -0.08 -16.30 -18.80
C ARG A 416 0.19 -16.18 -17.31
N ARG A 417 0.30 -14.95 -16.81
CA ARG A 417 0.42 -14.67 -15.37
C ARG A 417 -0.76 -15.26 -14.60
N ARG A 418 -2.00 -15.00 -15.02
CA ARG A 418 -3.21 -15.58 -14.39
C ARG A 418 -3.21 -17.11 -14.39
N GLU A 419 -2.78 -17.73 -15.48
CA GLU A 419 -2.66 -19.19 -15.57
C GLU A 419 -1.65 -19.76 -14.56
N ILE A 420 -0.45 -19.16 -14.46
CA ILE A 420 0.59 -19.57 -13.51
C ILE A 420 0.09 -19.43 -12.07
N ILE A 421 -0.57 -18.32 -11.74
CA ILE A 421 -1.12 -18.08 -10.39
C ILE A 421 -2.21 -19.09 -10.06
N LYS A 422 -3.11 -19.36 -11.01
CA LYS A 422 -4.18 -20.36 -10.83
C LYS A 422 -3.56 -21.73 -10.54
N ALA A 423 -2.58 -22.16 -11.34
CA ALA A 423 -1.86 -23.42 -11.10
C ALA A 423 -1.18 -23.43 -9.72
N PHE A 424 -0.48 -22.36 -9.35
CA PHE A 424 0.16 -22.28 -8.04
C PHE A 424 -0.82 -22.42 -6.87
N LYS A 425 -2.08 -21.98 -7.03
CA LYS A 425 -3.13 -22.12 -6.01
C LYS A 425 -3.80 -23.48 -6.00
N THR A 426 -4.14 -24.01 -7.17
CA THR A 426 -5.08 -25.12 -7.28
C THR A 426 -4.44 -26.47 -7.57
N SER A 427 -3.16 -26.51 -7.97
CA SER A 427 -2.43 -27.76 -8.25
C SER A 427 -1.23 -27.94 -7.34
N LYS A 428 -0.67 -29.16 -7.29
CA LYS A 428 0.58 -29.45 -6.59
C LYS A 428 1.74 -28.64 -7.17
N ASP A 429 1.78 -28.49 -8.49
CA ASP A 429 2.82 -27.77 -9.22
C ASP A 429 2.36 -26.36 -9.67
N PRO A 430 3.26 -25.38 -9.80
CA PRO A 430 4.68 -25.48 -9.42
C PRO A 430 4.87 -25.41 -7.89
N HIS A 431 5.93 -26.07 -7.41
CA HIS A 431 6.35 -26.05 -6.01
C HIS A 431 7.11 -24.76 -5.68
N VAL A 432 7.93 -24.26 -6.61
CA VAL A 432 8.70 -23.02 -6.45
C VAL A 432 8.20 -21.95 -7.42
N LEU A 433 7.88 -20.77 -6.90
CA LEU A 433 7.52 -19.61 -7.71
C LEU A 433 8.58 -18.53 -7.60
N LEU A 434 9.29 -18.27 -8.69
CA LEU A 434 10.28 -17.19 -8.81
C LEU A 434 9.57 -15.92 -9.25
N CYS A 435 9.68 -14.83 -8.49
CA CYS A 435 8.97 -13.59 -8.76
C CYS A 435 9.89 -12.37 -8.72
N HIS A 436 9.75 -11.48 -9.71
CA HIS A 436 10.27 -10.13 -9.56
C HIS A 436 9.40 -9.34 -8.57
N PRO A 437 9.96 -8.54 -7.65
CA PRO A 437 9.15 -7.88 -6.61
C PRO A 437 8.05 -6.97 -7.18
N LYS A 438 8.35 -6.19 -8.24
CA LYS A 438 7.34 -5.34 -8.91
C LYS A 438 6.09 -6.07 -9.42
N VAL A 439 6.16 -7.36 -9.76
CA VAL A 439 4.95 -8.09 -10.20
C VAL A 439 4.07 -8.54 -9.04
N MET A 440 4.62 -8.60 -7.83
CA MET A 440 3.90 -8.96 -6.61
C MET A 440 3.00 -7.81 -6.11
N ALA A 441 3.30 -6.57 -6.52
CA ALA A 441 2.44 -5.41 -6.29
C ALA A 441 1.05 -5.56 -6.94
N HIS A 442 0.89 -6.50 -7.87
CA HIS A 442 -0.32 -6.66 -8.67
C HIS A 442 -1.48 -7.45 -8.03
N GLY A 443 -1.56 -7.53 -6.69
CA GLY A 443 -2.73 -8.13 -6.04
C GLY A 443 -2.68 -9.65 -5.84
N LEU A 444 -1.49 -10.27 -5.87
CA LEU A 444 -1.36 -11.73 -5.81
C LEU A 444 -1.57 -12.25 -4.38
N ASN A 445 -2.62 -13.03 -4.14
CA ASN A 445 -2.81 -13.77 -2.88
C ASN A 445 -2.14 -15.14 -3.03
N LEU A 446 -1.05 -15.44 -2.32
CA LEU A 446 -0.30 -16.70 -2.46
C LEU A 446 -0.18 -17.43 -1.11
N THR A 447 -1.32 -17.78 -0.51
CA THR A 447 -1.40 -18.46 0.79
C THR A 447 -0.82 -19.88 0.78
N GLU A 448 -0.59 -20.45 -0.40
CA GLU A 448 -0.17 -21.86 -0.50
C GLU A 448 1.32 -22.03 -0.23
N ALA A 449 2.04 -20.91 -0.17
CA ALA A 449 3.42 -20.86 0.27
C ALA A 449 3.50 -20.62 1.78
N ASP A 450 4.41 -21.31 2.46
CA ASP A 450 4.75 -21.09 3.87
C ASP A 450 6.17 -20.53 4.07
N THR A 451 6.92 -20.41 2.98
CA THR A 451 8.28 -19.88 2.95
C THR A 451 8.42 -18.82 1.86
N LEU A 452 8.87 -17.63 2.27
CA LEU A 452 9.17 -16.49 1.41
C LEU A 452 10.67 -16.20 1.49
N ILE A 453 11.39 -16.32 0.37
CA ILE A 453 12.83 -16.10 0.30
C ILE A 453 13.10 -14.81 -0.48
N PHE A 454 13.75 -13.83 0.13
CA PHE A 454 14.39 -12.73 -0.59
C PHE A 454 15.79 -13.15 -1.01
N TYR A 455 15.96 -13.46 -2.30
CA TYR A 455 17.25 -13.87 -2.87
C TYR A 455 18.31 -12.74 -2.84
N GLY A 456 17.84 -11.50 -2.70
CA GLY A 456 18.63 -10.32 -2.37
C GLY A 456 17.72 -9.16 -1.93
N PRO A 457 18.28 -8.08 -1.38
CA PRO A 457 17.48 -6.97 -0.85
C PRO A 457 16.76 -6.19 -1.97
N ILE A 458 15.62 -5.56 -1.64
CA ILE A 458 14.85 -4.69 -2.52
C ILE A 458 15.02 -3.24 -2.06
N ASN A 459 15.35 -2.30 -2.94
CA ASN A 459 15.63 -0.90 -2.55
C ASN A 459 14.35 -0.05 -2.29
N SER A 460 13.27 -0.66 -1.82
CA SER A 460 12.00 0.01 -1.50
C SER A 460 11.34 -0.67 -0.32
N ASN A 461 11.14 0.09 0.76
CA ASN A 461 10.48 -0.42 1.96
C ASN A 461 9.02 -0.77 1.68
N ASP A 462 8.29 0.09 0.97
CA ASP A 462 6.90 -0.18 0.59
C ASP A 462 6.79 -1.46 -0.26
N GLU A 463 7.69 -1.65 -1.24
CA GLU A 463 7.68 -2.84 -2.09
C GLU A 463 7.97 -4.11 -1.27
N ALA A 464 8.94 -4.06 -0.35
CA ALA A 464 9.26 -5.18 0.54
C ALA A 464 8.11 -5.50 1.50
N MET A 465 7.49 -4.48 2.12
CA MET A 465 6.33 -4.63 2.99
C MET A 465 5.15 -5.25 2.24
N GLN A 466 4.83 -4.71 1.05
CA GLN A 466 3.75 -5.24 0.21
C GLN A 466 3.95 -6.72 -0.13
N VAL A 467 5.18 -7.13 -0.46
CA VAL A 467 5.52 -8.53 -0.74
C VAL A 467 5.24 -9.41 0.48
N VAL A 468 5.71 -9.01 1.67
CA VAL A 468 5.45 -9.76 2.91
C VAL A 468 3.96 -9.82 3.21
N GLU A 469 3.20 -8.74 2.97
CA GLU A 469 1.74 -8.70 3.15
C GLU A 469 0.94 -9.52 2.12
N ARG A 470 1.54 -9.87 0.97
CA ARG A 470 0.94 -10.84 0.03
C ARG A 470 1.09 -12.28 0.48
N PHE A 471 2.16 -12.55 1.21
CA PHE A 471 2.49 -13.85 1.77
C PHE A 471 1.80 -14.09 3.11
N ASN A 472 1.94 -13.14 4.04
CA ASN A 472 1.15 -13.06 5.25
C ASN A 472 -0.20 -12.46 4.90
N ARG A 473 -1.23 -13.27 4.72
CA ARG A 473 -2.60 -12.83 4.41
C ARG A 473 -3.65 -13.78 5.00
N LYS A 474 -4.90 -13.31 5.14
CA LYS A 474 -6.06 -14.15 5.46
C LYS A 474 -6.12 -15.36 4.52
N GLY A 475 -6.38 -16.52 5.09
CA GLY A 475 -6.36 -17.82 4.41
C GLY A 475 -5.09 -18.60 4.71
N GLN A 476 -4.04 -17.95 5.23
CA GLN A 476 -2.86 -18.66 5.71
C GLN A 476 -3.17 -19.40 7.01
N THR A 477 -2.85 -20.70 7.01
CA THR A 477 -3.04 -21.60 8.17
C THR A 477 -1.70 -22.13 8.69
N ARG A 478 -0.60 -21.94 7.95
CA ARG A 478 0.74 -22.46 8.26
C ARG A 478 1.60 -21.39 8.95
N LYS A 479 2.56 -21.84 9.76
CA LYS A 479 3.63 -20.98 10.28
C LYS A 479 4.44 -20.48 9.10
N MET A 480 4.65 -19.16 9.05
CA MET A 480 5.29 -18.51 7.92
C MET A 480 6.74 -18.21 8.23
N THR A 481 7.64 -18.51 7.29
CA THR A 481 9.06 -18.15 7.39
C THR A 481 9.43 -17.18 6.27
N VAL A 482 10.00 -16.03 6.63
CA VAL A 482 10.62 -15.09 5.70
C VAL A 482 12.13 -15.18 5.84
N VAL A 483 12.81 -15.60 4.78
CA VAL A 483 14.27 -15.77 4.74
C VAL A 483 14.89 -14.66 3.89
N LYS A 484 15.85 -13.92 4.45
CA LYS A 484 16.60 -12.86 3.77
C LYS A 484 18.01 -13.33 3.50
N PHE A 485 18.43 -13.37 2.23
CA PHE A 485 19.78 -13.76 1.85
C PHE A 485 20.71 -12.54 1.75
N SER A 486 21.93 -12.72 2.21
CA SER A 486 23.02 -11.77 2.07
C SER A 486 24.31 -12.52 1.76
N SER A 487 25.18 -11.94 0.94
CA SER A 487 26.56 -12.44 0.80
C SER A 487 27.61 -11.38 1.10
N HIS A 488 27.19 -10.18 1.48
CA HIS A 488 28.08 -9.06 1.73
C HIS A 488 27.42 -7.99 2.61
N PHE A 489 28.21 -7.27 3.41
CA PHE A 489 27.71 -6.27 4.37
C PHE A 489 26.87 -5.16 3.71
N ILE A 490 27.08 -4.90 2.41
CA ILE A 490 26.28 -3.94 1.64
C ILE A 490 24.81 -4.38 1.62
N GLU A 491 24.52 -5.66 1.41
CA GLU A 491 23.16 -6.17 1.44
C GLU A 491 22.56 -6.11 2.85
N ASP A 492 23.36 -6.41 3.89
CA ASP A 492 22.95 -6.28 5.30
C ASP A 492 22.57 -4.82 5.64
N ARG A 493 23.38 -3.85 5.19
CA ARG A 493 23.09 -2.41 5.36
C ARG A 493 21.84 -1.99 4.59
N ILE A 494 21.59 -2.54 3.40
CA ILE A 494 20.34 -2.27 2.68
C ILE A 494 19.14 -2.80 3.47
N TYR A 495 19.19 -4.02 3.99
CA TYR A 495 18.13 -4.54 4.85
C TYR A 495 17.90 -3.67 6.09
N LYS A 496 18.97 -3.25 6.76
CA LYS A 496 18.89 -2.34 7.92
C LYS A 496 18.28 -0.99 7.56
N ASN A 497 18.65 -0.42 6.42
CA ASN A 497 18.09 0.85 5.94
C ASN A 497 16.58 0.73 5.65
N ILE A 498 16.13 -0.40 5.10
CA ILE A 498 14.70 -0.69 4.89
C ILE A 498 13.97 -0.79 6.23
N GLU A 499 14.50 -1.57 7.17
CA GLU A 499 13.89 -1.79 8.49
C GLU A 499 13.80 -0.52 9.32
N THR A 500 14.82 0.34 9.24
CA THR A 500 14.87 1.63 9.94
C THR A 500 14.16 2.76 9.16
N LYS A 501 13.55 2.46 8.01
CA LYS A 501 12.92 3.43 7.09
C LYS A 501 13.87 4.57 6.65
N GLN A 502 15.17 4.33 6.65
CA GLN A 502 16.19 5.29 6.26
C GLN A 502 16.52 5.11 4.77
N LEU A 503 15.66 5.67 3.90
CA LEU A 503 15.85 5.67 2.45
C LEU A 503 16.07 7.09 1.93
N GLY A 504 16.91 7.26 0.90
CA GLY A 504 17.18 8.57 0.30
C GLY A 504 18.56 8.70 -0.34
N GLN A 505 18.78 9.79 -1.07
CA GLN A 505 20.04 10.06 -1.79
C GLN A 505 21.27 10.04 -0.87
N ASP A 506 21.14 10.57 0.35
CA ASP A 506 22.23 10.59 1.34
C ASP A 506 22.61 9.20 1.84
N LYS A 507 21.62 8.31 2.00
CA LYS A 507 21.87 6.93 2.44
C LYS A 507 22.50 6.12 1.32
N THR A 508 22.09 6.35 0.07
CA THR A 508 22.76 5.81 -1.11
C THR A 508 24.23 6.26 -1.19
N LEU A 509 24.49 7.56 -0.98
CA LEU A 509 25.86 8.10 -0.95
C LEU A 509 26.68 7.52 0.20
N SER A 510 26.12 7.46 1.41
CA SER A 510 26.75 6.85 2.57
C SER A 510 27.13 5.41 2.29
N LEU A 511 26.18 4.59 1.83
CA LEU A 511 26.39 3.18 1.53
C LEU A 511 27.46 2.98 0.45
N TYR A 512 27.50 3.85 -0.55
CA TYR A 512 28.53 3.82 -1.59
C TYR A 512 29.91 4.21 -1.05
N ASN A 513 29.99 5.20 -0.15
CA ASN A 513 31.24 5.55 0.52
C ASN A 513 31.75 4.40 1.40
N ASP A 514 30.87 3.69 2.08
CA ASP A 514 31.22 2.51 2.89
C ASP A 514 31.81 1.39 2.01
N TYR A 515 31.20 1.18 0.83
CA TYR A 515 31.74 0.29 -0.21
C TYR A 515 33.15 0.69 -0.65
N LEU A 516 33.40 1.99 -0.89
CA LEU A 516 34.72 2.49 -1.28
C LEU A 516 35.78 2.27 -0.20
N ARG A 517 35.41 2.44 1.07
CA ARG A 517 36.34 2.26 2.21
C ARG A 517 36.62 0.79 2.51
N GLY A 518 35.71 -0.12 2.10
CA GLY A 518 35.81 -1.53 2.44
C GLY A 518 35.63 -1.78 3.93
N GLU A 519 34.89 -0.92 4.63
CA GLU A 519 34.56 -1.10 6.05
C GLU A 519 33.61 -2.31 6.19
N GLU A 520 34.17 -3.47 6.53
CA GLU A 520 33.42 -4.56 7.13
C GLU A 520 33.16 -4.21 8.60
N ASP A 521 31.91 -4.34 9.07
CA ASP A 521 31.57 -4.10 10.47
C ASP A 521 32.48 -4.97 11.37
N GLY A 522 33.32 -4.34 12.21
CA GLY A 522 34.09 -5.02 13.26
C GLY A 522 35.59 -4.72 13.36
N LYS A 523 36.17 -3.83 12.55
CA LYS A 523 37.55 -3.33 12.74
C LYS A 523 37.55 -1.80 12.85
N SER A 524 37.09 -1.31 13.99
CA SER A 524 37.47 0.02 14.52
C SER A 524 38.18 -0.18 15.84
#